data_AF-A0A5Q4GJ32-F1
#
_entry.id   AF-A0A5Q4GJ32-F1
#
_cell.length_a   1.000
_cell.length_b   1.000
_cell.length_c   1.000
_cell.angle_alpha   90.00
_cell.angle_beta   90.00
_cell.angle_gamma   90.00
#
_symmetry.space_group_name_H-M   'P 1'
#
loop_
_entity.id
_entity.type
_entity.pdbx_description
1 polymer ?
#
loop_
_entity_poly.entity_id
_entity_poly.type
_entity_poly.pdbx_seq_one_letter_code
_entity_poly.pdbx_strand_id
1 'polypeptide(L)'
;MRSMVAIGSIALVFWTSIAVGQQNTTVQLPTFNLTTASTTVTVPDRGTALLGGIDRLREGSVTRGVPMLSKVPGVNRLFTNRGIGREVGSMNMSVTPRIIILEEEELRQTGFSYDMLSSASGVGSGRFASAHGGAVPQSSQIVSRTDPLATEVARKADFLARNVARNQRPLEPPVGTDPRLPSLAEIRQQNERAAAQRSAEAADYLAQGQRAEAEGKTGVAKIYYQMALRRVDLDLDLADEIIAHLAALESGGKGSGVVVGKSVLHGDRR
;
A
#
# COMPACT_ATOMS: atom_id res chain seq x y z
N MET A 1 -1.47 47.03 93.11
CA MET A 1 -1.23 46.00 92.08
C MET A 1 -1.09 46.70 90.74
N ARG A 2 0.14 46.86 90.21
CA ARG A 2 0.37 47.44 88.89
C ARG A 2 0.57 46.28 87.92
N SER A 3 -0.43 45.99 87.09
CA SER A 3 -0.30 45.00 86.01
C SER A 3 0.48 45.63 84.86
N MET A 4 1.64 45.08 84.57
CA MET A 4 2.56 45.52 83.51
C MET A 4 2.23 44.68 82.27
N VAL A 5 1.62 45.30 81.25
CA VAL A 5 1.34 44.66 79.97
C VAL A 5 2.60 44.76 79.11
N ALA A 6 3.29 43.63 78.90
CA ALA A 6 4.41 43.54 77.99
C ALA A 6 3.88 43.35 76.56
N ILE A 7 4.07 44.36 75.70
CA ILE A 7 3.76 44.27 74.28
C ILE A 7 5.03 43.71 73.59
N GLY A 8 5.05 42.41 73.36
CA GLY A 8 6.09 41.77 72.55
C GLY A 8 5.80 41.97 71.07
N SER A 9 6.59 42.80 70.40
CA SER A 9 6.52 42.99 68.95
C SER A 9 7.16 41.81 68.23
N ILE A 10 6.37 41.02 67.51
CA ILE A 10 6.86 39.94 66.64
C ILE A 10 7.00 40.50 65.22
N ALA A 11 8.24 40.56 64.71
CA ALA A 11 8.53 40.90 63.32
C ALA A 11 8.45 39.63 62.46
N LEU A 12 7.43 39.53 61.60
CA LEU A 12 7.24 38.45 60.64
C LEU A 12 7.82 38.86 59.29
N VAL A 13 8.95 38.26 58.91
CA VAL A 13 9.56 38.45 57.59
C VAL A 13 8.99 37.39 56.65
N PHE A 14 8.11 37.80 55.74
CA PHE A 14 7.57 36.93 54.70
C PHE A 14 8.51 36.91 53.49
N TRP A 15 9.17 35.77 53.26
CA TRP A 15 9.82 35.49 51.98
C TRP A 15 8.75 35.04 50.99
N THR A 16 8.44 35.87 49.99
CA THR A 16 7.57 35.46 48.89
C THR A 16 8.45 34.93 47.76
N SER A 17 8.31 33.64 47.45
CA SER A 17 8.87 33.05 46.25
C SER A 17 7.85 33.21 45.12
N ILE A 18 8.21 33.97 44.08
CA ILE A 18 7.43 34.00 42.85
C ILE A 18 7.80 32.74 42.07
N ALA A 19 6.93 31.73 42.10
CA ALA A 19 7.03 30.61 41.18
C ALA A 19 6.61 31.11 39.79
N VAL A 20 7.59 31.38 38.93
CA VAL A 20 7.34 31.62 37.51
C VAL A 20 6.85 30.29 36.93
N GLY A 21 5.55 30.18 36.67
CA GLY A 21 4.97 28.99 36.06
C GLY A 21 5.64 28.73 34.72
N GLN A 22 6.19 27.53 34.53
CA GLN A 22 6.72 27.11 33.24
C GLN A 22 5.60 27.21 32.20
N GLN A 23 5.83 28.02 31.17
CA GLN A 23 4.90 28.15 30.06
C GLN A 23 4.90 26.82 29.30
N ASN A 24 3.80 26.08 29.44
CA ASN A 24 3.62 24.79 28.81
C ASN A 24 3.39 24.99 27.30
N THR A 25 4.47 25.04 26.52
CA THR A 25 4.40 25.17 25.06
C THR A 25 4.09 23.82 24.44
N THR A 26 2.81 23.60 24.11
CA THR A 26 2.42 22.39 23.37
C THR A 26 2.85 22.53 21.91
N VAL A 27 3.88 21.79 21.51
CA VAL A 27 4.24 21.64 20.10
C VAL A 27 3.16 20.79 19.44
N GLN A 28 2.37 21.38 18.54
CA GLN A 28 1.38 20.63 17.79
C GLN A 28 2.03 20.06 16.52
N LEU A 29 1.94 18.74 16.36
CA LEU A 29 2.32 18.07 15.12
C LEU A 29 1.14 18.15 14.13
N PRO A 30 1.42 18.32 12.83
CA PRO A 30 0.38 18.23 11.81
C PRO A 30 -0.23 16.82 11.79
N THR A 31 -1.57 16.78 11.71
CA THR A 31 -2.31 15.53 11.53
C THR A 31 -2.56 15.32 10.03
N PHE A 32 -2.20 14.13 9.52
CA PHE A 32 -2.42 13.76 8.13
C PHE A 32 -3.57 12.76 8.03
N ASN A 33 -4.51 13.04 7.13
CA ASN A 33 -5.58 12.12 6.80
C ASN A 33 -5.21 11.39 5.49
N LEU A 34 -4.75 10.14 5.60
CA LEU A 34 -4.39 9.32 4.45
C LEU A 34 -5.47 8.24 4.21
N THR A 35 -5.95 8.14 2.96
CA THR A 35 -6.86 7.07 2.53
C THR A 35 -6.12 6.22 1.49
N THR A 36 -5.87 4.94 1.78
CA THR A 36 -5.16 4.00 0.90
C THR A 36 -6.08 2.87 0.46
N ALA A 37 -5.88 2.36 -0.76
CA ALA A 37 -6.56 1.18 -1.27
C ALA A 37 -5.50 0.26 -1.90
N SER A 38 -5.48 -1.01 -1.49
CA SER A 38 -4.61 -2.05 -2.05
C SER A 38 -5.48 -3.19 -2.55
N THR A 39 -5.71 -3.23 -3.86
CA THR A 39 -6.58 -4.20 -4.51
C THR A 39 -5.96 -4.64 -5.83
N THR A 40 -6.33 -5.83 -6.29
CA THR A 40 -5.95 -6.33 -7.61
C THR A 40 -7.20 -6.40 -8.47
N VAL A 41 -7.20 -5.71 -9.61
CA VAL A 41 -8.33 -5.67 -10.54
C VAL A 41 -7.85 -5.99 -11.95
N THR A 42 -8.66 -6.71 -12.71
CA THR A 42 -8.44 -6.94 -14.14
C THR A 42 -9.16 -5.86 -14.93
N VAL A 43 -8.43 -5.16 -15.81
CA VAL A 43 -8.97 -4.06 -16.61
C VAL A 43 -8.56 -4.28 -18.07
N PRO A 44 -9.47 -4.13 -19.04
CA PRO A 44 -9.10 -4.20 -20.45
C PRO A 44 -8.26 -2.98 -20.87
N ASP A 45 -7.52 -3.08 -21.98
CA ASP A 45 -6.75 -1.95 -22.51
C ASP A 45 -7.69 -0.74 -22.75
N ARG A 46 -7.30 0.42 -22.20
CA ARG A 46 -8.11 1.67 -22.16
C ARG A 46 -9.43 1.61 -21.38
N GLY A 47 -9.74 0.50 -20.71
CA GLY A 47 -10.88 0.42 -19.80
C GLY A 47 -10.63 1.20 -18.50
N THR A 48 -11.68 1.60 -17.81
CA THR A 48 -11.58 2.22 -16.47
C THR A 48 -12.11 1.25 -15.43
N ALA A 49 -11.36 1.03 -14.37
CA ALA A 49 -11.80 0.28 -13.20
C ALA A 49 -11.86 1.17 -11.97
N LEU A 50 -12.92 1.01 -11.17
CA LEU A 50 -13.07 1.65 -9.87
C LEU A 50 -12.32 0.80 -8.83
N LEU A 51 -11.24 1.34 -8.27
CA LEU A 51 -10.46 0.69 -7.22
C LEU A 51 -11.14 0.79 -5.85
N GLY A 52 -11.89 1.87 -5.64
CA GLY A 52 -12.65 2.09 -4.42
C GLY A 52 -13.21 3.49 -4.32
N GLY A 53 -13.95 3.73 -3.25
CA GLY A 53 -14.49 5.03 -2.91
C GLY A 53 -15.14 5.02 -1.54
N ILE A 54 -15.28 6.20 -0.93
CA ILE A 54 -15.92 6.38 0.36
C ILE A 54 -16.90 7.55 0.26
N ASP A 55 -18.18 7.25 0.48
CA ASP A 55 -19.23 8.24 0.67
C ASP A 55 -19.54 8.40 2.16
N ARG A 56 -19.52 9.64 2.63
CA ARG A 56 -19.76 10.01 4.03
C ARG A 56 -20.91 11.01 4.07
N LEU A 57 -21.93 10.68 4.86
CA LEU A 57 -23.04 11.57 5.19
C LEU A 57 -23.08 11.73 6.71
N ARG A 58 -23.02 12.97 7.20
CA ARG A 58 -23.28 13.30 8.60
C ARG A 58 -24.42 14.29 8.68
N GLU A 59 -25.41 13.98 9.50
CA GLU A 59 -26.52 14.88 9.80
C GLU A 59 -26.60 15.06 11.31
N GLY A 60 -26.70 16.31 11.75
CA GLY A 60 -26.80 16.67 13.15
C GLY A 60 -27.84 17.75 13.32
N SER A 61 -28.74 17.58 14.30
CA SER A 61 -29.63 18.66 14.71
C SER A 61 -29.45 18.95 16.18
N VAL A 62 -29.20 20.21 16.52
CA VAL A 62 -29.03 20.68 17.88
C VAL A 62 -30.13 21.70 18.16
N THR A 63 -30.99 21.41 19.13
CA THR A 63 -32.03 22.34 19.55
C THR A 63 -31.74 22.83 20.96
N ARG A 64 -31.75 24.15 21.17
CA ARG A 64 -31.66 24.79 22.48
C ARG A 64 -32.85 25.71 22.66
N GLY A 65 -33.46 25.75 23.83
CA GLY A 65 -34.58 26.65 24.11
C GLY A 65 -34.94 26.69 25.59
N VAL A 66 -35.81 27.63 25.97
CA VAL A 66 -36.26 27.74 27.36
C VAL A 66 -37.14 26.55 27.75
N PRO A 67 -36.90 25.92 28.91
CA PRO A 67 -37.70 24.79 29.36
C PRO A 67 -39.18 25.20 29.48
N MET A 68 -40.08 24.27 29.13
CA MET A 68 -41.55 24.45 28.99
C MET A 68 -42.02 25.29 27.78
N LEU A 69 -41.61 26.56 27.64
CA LEU A 69 -42.12 27.43 26.56
C LEU A 69 -41.69 26.97 25.16
N SER A 70 -40.54 26.28 25.06
CA SER A 70 -40.04 25.65 23.83
C SER A 70 -40.85 24.46 23.31
N LYS A 71 -41.87 23.99 24.05
CA LYS A 71 -42.70 22.86 23.63
C LYS A 71 -44.09 23.28 23.16
N VAL A 72 -44.46 24.55 23.33
CA VAL A 72 -45.80 25.05 22.99
C VAL A 72 -45.90 25.28 21.47
N PRO A 73 -46.77 24.55 20.75
CA PRO A 73 -46.94 24.73 19.32
C PRO A 73 -47.40 26.17 19.01
N GLY A 74 -46.96 26.72 17.88
CA GLY A 74 -47.26 28.10 17.46
C GLY A 74 -46.24 29.13 17.97
N VAL A 75 -45.95 29.16 19.28
CA VAL A 75 -44.99 30.14 19.87
C VAL A 75 -43.58 29.59 20.05
N ASN A 76 -43.38 28.28 19.92
CA ASN A 76 -42.08 27.60 20.03
C ASN A 76 -40.94 28.31 19.27
N ARG A 77 -41.22 28.85 18.07
CA ARG A 77 -40.21 29.50 17.22
C ARG A 77 -39.55 30.72 17.84
N LEU A 78 -40.21 31.40 18.79
CA LEU A 78 -39.68 32.58 19.48
C LEU A 78 -38.73 32.21 20.64
N PHE A 79 -38.78 30.95 21.08
CA PHE A 79 -38.16 30.47 22.32
C PHE A 79 -37.20 29.29 22.10
N THR A 80 -37.02 28.86 20.84
CA THR A 80 -36.05 27.83 20.45
C THR A 80 -35.11 28.32 19.37
N ASN A 81 -33.88 27.83 19.45
CA ASN A 81 -32.86 27.92 18.42
C ASN A 81 -32.51 26.48 17.99
N ARG A 82 -32.75 26.17 16.72
CA ARG A 82 -32.45 24.87 16.12
C ARG A 82 -31.38 25.04 15.06
N GLY A 83 -30.20 24.47 15.30
CA GLY A 83 -29.17 24.27 14.28
C GLY A 83 -29.38 22.93 13.60
N ILE A 84 -29.37 22.91 12.27
CA ILE A 84 -29.34 21.69 11.45
C ILE A 84 -28.04 21.77 10.64
N GLY A 85 -27.17 20.78 10.83
CA GLY A 85 -25.92 20.62 10.08
C GLY A 85 -26.01 19.36 9.23
N ARG A 86 -25.57 19.46 7.98
CA ARG A 86 -25.45 18.33 7.06
C ARG A 86 -24.10 18.41 6.34
N GLU A 87 -23.31 17.36 6.44
CA GLU A 87 -22.03 17.22 5.76
C GLU A 87 -22.13 16.02 4.81
N VAL A 88 -21.79 16.24 3.54
CA VAL A 88 -21.72 15.19 2.52
C VAL A 88 -20.32 15.23 1.93
N GLY A 89 -19.65 14.09 1.88
CA GLY A 89 -18.36 13.95 1.21
C GLY A 89 -18.33 12.66 0.41
N SER A 90 -17.90 12.74 -0.84
CA SER A 90 -17.69 11.60 -1.73
C SER A 90 -16.24 11.59 -2.17
N MET A 91 -15.61 10.42 -2.14
CA MET A 91 -14.27 10.20 -2.66
C MET A 91 -14.28 8.94 -3.50
N ASN A 92 -13.73 8.98 -4.70
CA ASN A 92 -13.56 7.82 -5.56
C ASN A 92 -12.10 7.71 -6.01
N MET A 93 -11.70 6.49 -6.32
CA MET A 93 -10.37 6.15 -6.81
C MET A 93 -10.55 5.20 -7.99
N SER A 94 -10.17 5.66 -9.18
CA SER A 94 -10.27 4.89 -10.42
C SER A 94 -8.94 4.85 -11.14
N VAL A 95 -8.75 3.83 -11.96
CA VAL A 95 -7.54 3.63 -12.77
C VAL A 95 -7.93 3.28 -14.21
N THR A 96 -7.16 3.81 -15.16
CA THR A 96 -7.34 3.56 -16.60
C THR A 96 -5.97 3.18 -17.19
N PRO A 97 -5.66 1.89 -17.37
CA PRO A 97 -4.41 1.48 -18.01
C PRO A 97 -4.45 1.74 -19.51
N ARG A 98 -3.26 1.96 -20.09
CA ARG A 98 -3.02 1.96 -21.54
C ARG A 98 -1.82 1.08 -21.85
N ILE A 99 -1.95 0.18 -22.80
CA ILE A 99 -0.84 -0.60 -23.33
C ILE A 99 -0.20 0.20 -24.46
N ILE A 100 1.11 0.38 -24.40
CA ILE A 100 1.89 1.08 -25.44
C ILE A 100 2.84 0.06 -26.06
N ILE A 101 2.73 -0.09 -27.38
CA ILE A 101 3.69 -0.83 -28.21
C ILE A 101 4.72 0.20 -28.67
N LEU A 102 5.97 0.05 -28.24
CA LEU A 102 7.00 1.07 -28.39
C LEU A 102 7.38 1.26 -29.86
N GLU A 103 7.43 0.18 -30.63
CA GLU A 103 7.86 0.17 -32.03
C GLU A 103 6.93 1.01 -32.92
N GLU A 104 5.62 0.92 -32.71
CA GLU A 104 4.62 1.71 -33.44
C GLU A 104 4.57 3.16 -32.97
N GLU A 105 4.75 3.42 -31.67
CA GLU A 105 4.73 4.78 -31.13
C GLU A 105 6.02 5.55 -31.49
N GLU A 106 7.19 4.91 -31.53
CA GLU A 106 8.46 5.50 -31.98
C GLU A 106 8.37 5.95 -33.44
N LEU A 107 7.79 5.12 -34.32
CA LEU A 107 7.48 5.50 -35.70
C LEU A 107 6.52 6.68 -35.78
N ARG A 108 5.48 6.70 -34.94
CA ARG A 108 4.48 7.78 -34.91
C ARG A 108 5.05 9.11 -34.37
N GLN A 109 5.94 9.05 -33.39
CA GLN A 109 6.48 10.24 -32.71
C GLN A 109 7.76 10.77 -33.35
N THR A 110 8.67 9.87 -33.74
CA THR A 110 10.00 10.24 -34.24
C THR A 110 10.13 10.09 -35.74
N GLY A 111 9.26 9.32 -36.39
CA GLY A 111 9.34 9.03 -37.83
C GLY A 111 10.47 8.08 -38.23
N PHE A 112 11.23 7.56 -37.26
CA PHE A 112 12.33 6.62 -37.49
C PHE A 112 12.00 5.26 -36.88
N SER A 113 12.10 4.19 -37.66
CA SER A 113 12.05 2.82 -37.13
C SER A 113 13.40 2.40 -36.58
N TYR A 114 13.38 1.54 -35.56
CA TYR A 114 14.56 0.81 -35.10
C TYR A 114 15.30 0.10 -36.26
N ASP A 115 14.56 -0.39 -37.27
CA ASP A 115 15.09 -1.04 -38.47
C ASP A 115 15.88 -0.10 -39.41
N MET A 116 15.56 1.19 -39.45
CA MET A 116 16.35 2.18 -40.19
C MET A 116 17.65 2.54 -39.45
N LEU A 117 17.64 2.58 -38.12
CA LEU A 117 18.85 2.85 -37.34
C LEU A 117 19.79 1.64 -37.27
N SER A 118 19.25 0.41 -37.25
CA SER A 118 20.05 -0.82 -37.30
C SER A 118 20.73 -0.98 -38.66
N SER A 119 20.04 -0.67 -39.76
CA SER A 119 20.63 -0.70 -41.11
C SER A 119 21.62 0.45 -41.35
N ALA A 120 21.41 1.62 -40.76
CA ALA A 120 22.39 2.73 -40.82
C ALA A 120 23.64 2.47 -39.96
N SER A 121 23.51 1.81 -38.81
CA SER A 121 24.66 1.43 -37.95
C SER A 121 25.39 0.17 -38.40
N GLY A 122 24.78 -0.64 -39.28
CA GLY A 122 25.40 -1.78 -39.95
C GLY A 122 26.46 -1.40 -41.00
N VAL A 123 26.60 -0.12 -41.36
CA VAL A 123 27.65 0.39 -42.25
C VAL A 123 28.63 1.24 -41.45
N GLY A 124 29.63 0.61 -40.83
CA GLY A 124 30.78 1.33 -40.29
C GLY A 124 31.28 0.96 -38.91
N SER A 125 31.13 -0.28 -38.43
CA SER A 125 31.95 -0.78 -37.32
C SER A 125 33.36 -1.18 -37.82
N GLY A 126 34.05 -0.24 -38.45
CA GLY A 126 35.43 -0.36 -38.87
C GLY A 126 36.34 0.43 -37.93
N ARG A 127 37.09 -0.30 -37.10
CA ARG A 127 38.37 0.13 -36.50
C ARG A 127 38.30 1.11 -35.32
N PHE A 128 38.00 0.58 -34.12
CA PHE A 128 38.61 1.09 -32.89
C PHE A 128 39.55 0.02 -32.35
N ALA A 129 40.75 -0.03 -32.93
CA ALA A 129 41.85 -0.81 -32.37
C ALA A 129 42.32 -0.12 -31.08
N SER A 130 42.06 -0.79 -29.97
CA SER A 130 42.73 -0.55 -28.69
C SER A 130 44.23 -0.80 -28.88
N ALA A 131 45.02 0.27 -28.91
CA ALA A 131 46.48 0.20 -28.82
C ALA A 131 46.88 0.56 -27.39
N HIS A 132 47.30 -0.48 -26.68
CA HIS A 132 47.90 -0.42 -25.36
C HIS A 132 49.37 0.02 -25.50
N GLY A 133 49.78 0.99 -24.69
CA GLY A 133 51.18 1.17 -24.29
C GLY A 133 52.05 2.11 -25.14
N GLY A 134 52.70 3.04 -24.44
CA GLY A 134 54.03 3.54 -24.83
C GLY A 134 54.09 4.99 -25.27
N ALA A 135 54.66 5.80 -24.37
CA ALA A 135 55.40 7.04 -24.61
C ALA A 135 54.69 8.19 -25.35
N VAL A 136 54.53 9.29 -24.62
CA VAL A 136 54.35 10.63 -25.18
C VAL A 136 55.69 11.07 -25.79
N PRO A 137 55.82 11.31 -27.11
CA PRO A 137 56.91 12.11 -27.62
C PRO A 137 56.53 13.59 -27.60
N GLN A 138 57.41 14.38 -27.02
CA GLN A 138 57.37 15.84 -27.09
C GLN A 138 57.63 16.32 -28.53
N SER A 139 56.87 17.36 -28.89
CA SER A 139 57.14 18.40 -29.88
C SER A 139 57.54 18.01 -31.31
N SER A 140 56.65 18.30 -32.25
CA SER A 140 57.02 18.99 -33.49
C SER A 140 55.91 19.95 -33.90
N GLN A 141 56.27 21.22 -33.93
CA GLN A 141 55.47 22.33 -34.46
C GLN A 141 55.04 22.04 -35.90
N ILE A 142 53.74 22.14 -36.19
CA ILE A 142 53.25 22.46 -37.53
C ILE A 142 52.21 23.57 -37.40
N VAL A 143 52.72 24.79 -37.59
CA VAL A 143 52.17 25.87 -38.40
C VAL A 143 50.65 26.04 -38.38
N SER A 144 50.25 27.13 -37.74
CA SER A 144 49.06 27.94 -37.95
C SER A 144 48.47 27.86 -39.38
N ARG A 145 47.44 27.05 -39.55
CA ARG A 145 46.22 27.50 -40.24
C ARG A 145 45.14 27.53 -39.18
N THR A 146 44.75 28.73 -38.77
CA THR A 146 43.54 28.92 -37.97
C THR A 146 42.35 28.59 -38.85
N ASP A 147 42.01 27.31 -38.92
CA ASP A 147 40.72 26.88 -39.46
C ASP A 147 39.67 27.28 -38.41
N PRO A 148 38.76 28.23 -38.72
CA PRO A 148 37.78 28.71 -37.74
C PRO A 148 36.90 27.56 -37.22
N LEU A 149 36.65 26.57 -38.08
CA LEU A 149 35.90 25.36 -37.75
C LEU A 149 36.61 24.50 -36.69
N ALA A 150 37.92 24.34 -36.75
CA ALA A 150 38.66 23.55 -35.76
C ALA A 150 38.60 24.19 -34.37
N THR A 151 38.62 25.53 -34.32
CA THR A 151 38.51 26.30 -33.07
C THR A 151 37.11 26.23 -32.49
N GLU A 152 36.07 26.18 -33.33
CA GLU A 152 34.68 25.98 -32.89
C GLU A 152 34.42 24.55 -32.43
N VAL A 153 34.94 23.55 -33.14
CA VAL A 153 34.82 22.14 -32.75
C VAL A 153 35.52 21.91 -31.41
N ALA A 154 36.72 22.49 -31.22
CA ALA A 154 37.41 22.43 -29.93
C ALA A 154 36.56 23.08 -28.83
N ARG A 155 36.04 24.30 -29.03
CA ARG A 155 35.16 24.97 -28.06
C ARG A 155 33.88 24.20 -27.75
N LYS A 156 33.27 23.57 -28.76
CA LYS A 156 32.05 22.76 -28.62
C LYS A 156 32.34 21.44 -27.89
N ALA A 157 33.46 20.79 -28.20
CA ALA A 157 33.93 19.62 -27.46
C ALA A 157 34.16 19.96 -25.98
N ASP A 158 34.77 21.11 -25.72
CA ASP A 158 35.07 21.60 -24.36
C ASP A 158 33.80 22.03 -23.60
N PHE A 159 32.78 22.55 -24.29
CA PHE A 159 31.45 22.85 -23.72
C PHE A 159 30.70 21.57 -23.37
N LEU A 160 30.72 20.58 -24.26
CA LEU A 160 30.12 19.27 -24.01
C LEU A 160 30.82 18.55 -22.88
N ALA A 161 32.15 18.52 -22.82
CA ALA A 161 32.90 17.90 -21.73
C ALA A 161 32.53 18.50 -20.36
N ARG A 162 32.44 19.84 -20.26
CA ARG A 162 32.06 20.53 -19.02
C ARG A 162 30.60 20.33 -18.62
N ASN A 163 29.69 20.25 -19.58
CA ASN A 163 28.25 20.14 -19.28
C ASN A 163 27.74 18.70 -19.17
N VAL A 164 28.35 17.75 -19.88
CA VAL A 164 28.03 16.32 -19.78
C VAL A 164 28.57 15.75 -18.47
N ALA A 165 29.75 16.18 -18.01
CA ALA A 165 30.28 15.77 -16.71
C ALA A 165 29.40 16.20 -15.53
N ARG A 166 28.62 17.29 -15.66
CA ARG A 166 27.64 17.69 -14.63
C ARG A 166 26.43 16.75 -14.53
N ASN A 167 26.13 16.01 -15.60
CA ASN A 167 25.03 15.05 -15.65
C ASN A 167 25.49 13.59 -15.54
N GLN A 168 26.80 13.34 -15.37
CA GLN A 168 27.27 12.05 -14.91
C GLN A 168 26.83 11.92 -13.44
N ARG A 169 25.62 11.40 -13.25
CA ARG A 169 25.24 10.82 -11.96
C ARG A 169 26.40 9.93 -11.54
N PRO A 170 26.90 10.04 -10.29
CA PRO A 170 27.79 9.04 -9.75
C PRO A 170 27.20 7.68 -10.11
N LEU A 171 28.00 6.79 -10.71
CA LEU A 171 27.60 5.42 -10.95
C LEU A 171 26.97 4.92 -9.65
N GLU A 172 25.66 4.70 -9.65
CA GLU A 172 24.98 4.18 -8.48
C GLU A 172 25.73 2.91 -8.07
N PRO A 173 26.07 2.75 -6.78
CA PRO A 173 26.63 1.49 -6.31
C PRO A 173 25.67 0.37 -6.75
N PRO A 174 26.19 -0.84 -7.05
CA PRO A 174 25.36 -1.94 -7.51
C PRO A 174 24.15 -2.09 -6.58
N VAL A 175 22.94 -2.10 -7.16
CA VAL A 175 21.67 -2.30 -6.44
C VAL A 175 21.81 -3.58 -5.61
N GLY A 176 22.00 -3.44 -4.31
CA GLY A 176 22.34 -4.57 -3.44
C GLY A 176 23.01 -4.27 -2.10
N THR A 177 23.25 -3.01 -1.72
CA THR A 177 23.83 -2.69 -0.41
C THR A 177 23.10 -1.54 0.30
N ASP A 178 21.78 -1.52 0.25
CA ASP A 178 21.03 -0.76 1.27
C ASP A 178 20.61 -1.75 2.36
N PRO A 179 21.23 -1.73 3.56
CA PRO A 179 20.94 -2.68 4.64
C PRO A 179 19.51 -2.54 5.21
N ARG A 180 18.71 -1.61 4.67
CA ARG A 180 17.32 -1.36 5.08
C ARG A 180 16.28 -2.06 4.20
N LEU A 181 16.66 -2.58 3.03
CA LEU A 181 15.77 -3.31 2.14
C LEU A 181 16.11 -4.80 2.17
N PRO A 182 15.12 -5.69 2.32
CA PRO A 182 15.37 -7.13 2.29
C PRO A 182 15.94 -7.52 0.92
N SER A 183 17.02 -8.29 0.94
CA SER A 183 17.66 -8.78 -0.27
C SER A 183 16.71 -9.70 -1.05
N LEU A 184 16.94 -9.83 -2.36
CA LEU A 184 16.14 -10.73 -3.21
C LEU A 184 16.19 -12.19 -2.73
N ALA A 185 17.32 -12.61 -2.15
CA ALA A 185 17.47 -13.94 -1.57
C ALA A 185 16.59 -14.11 -0.33
N GLU A 186 16.54 -13.09 0.54
CA GLU A 186 15.68 -13.09 1.73
C GLU A 186 14.20 -13.08 1.37
N ILE A 187 13.78 -12.29 0.38
CA ILE A 187 12.39 -12.27 -0.12
C ILE A 187 12.00 -13.66 -0.66
N ARG A 188 12.88 -14.30 -1.44
CA ARG A 188 12.63 -15.65 -1.95
C ARG A 188 12.49 -16.67 -0.82
N GLN A 189 13.41 -16.64 0.15
CA GLN A 189 13.34 -17.52 1.32
C GLN A 189 12.08 -17.28 2.16
N GLN A 190 11.66 -16.02 2.31
CA GLN A 190 10.43 -15.67 3.00
C GLN A 190 9.20 -16.22 2.28
N ASN A 191 9.15 -16.09 0.95
CA ASN A 191 8.05 -16.62 0.14
C ASN A 191 7.99 -18.15 0.19
N GLU A 192 9.15 -18.83 0.14
CA GLU A 192 9.23 -20.30 0.27
C GLU A 192 8.72 -20.77 1.64
N ARG A 193 9.12 -20.10 2.73
CA ARG A 193 8.60 -20.41 4.08
C ARG A 193 7.11 -20.17 4.19
N ALA A 194 6.62 -19.05 3.65
CA ALA A 194 5.19 -18.75 3.65
C ALA A 194 4.40 -19.73 2.78
N ALA A 195 4.96 -20.25 1.69
CA ALA A 195 4.36 -21.31 0.89
C ALA A 195 4.33 -22.64 1.66
N ALA A 196 5.42 -23.01 2.32
CA ALA A 196 5.51 -24.24 3.12
C ALA A 196 4.57 -24.23 4.34
N GLN A 197 4.38 -23.07 4.99
CA GLN A 197 3.41 -22.93 6.08
C GLN A 197 1.98 -23.13 5.58
N ARG A 198 1.65 -22.53 4.42
CA ARG A 198 0.31 -22.65 3.83
C ARG A 198 -0.01 -24.07 3.37
N SER A 199 0.96 -24.80 2.82
CA SER A 199 0.76 -26.21 2.47
C SER A 199 0.57 -27.10 3.71
N ALA A 200 1.29 -26.81 4.80
CA ALA A 200 1.06 -27.50 6.07
C ALA A 200 -0.35 -27.24 6.63
N GLU A 201 -0.82 -25.99 6.62
CA GLU A 201 -2.19 -25.64 7.02
C GLU A 201 -3.25 -26.35 6.14
N ALA A 202 -3.02 -26.46 4.83
CA ALA A 202 -3.92 -27.17 3.93
C ALA A 202 -4.05 -28.66 4.30
N ALA A 203 -2.92 -29.31 4.64
CA ALA A 203 -2.89 -30.70 5.09
C ALA A 203 -3.63 -30.90 6.42
N ASP A 204 -3.51 -29.94 7.36
CA ASP A 204 -4.25 -29.97 8.62
C ASP A 204 -5.77 -29.91 8.39
N TYR A 205 -6.23 -29.05 7.47
CA TYR A 205 -7.64 -28.98 7.11
C TYR A 205 -8.13 -30.25 6.40
N LEU A 206 -7.31 -30.86 5.55
CA LEU A 206 -7.61 -32.15 4.92
C LEU A 206 -7.85 -33.23 5.99
N ALA A 207 -6.95 -33.34 6.98
CA ALA A 207 -7.07 -34.29 8.07
C ALA A 207 -8.33 -34.05 8.93
N GLN A 208 -8.68 -32.78 9.17
CA GLN A 208 -9.92 -32.42 9.88
C GLN A 208 -11.17 -32.78 9.07
N GLY A 209 -11.14 -32.60 7.74
CA GLY A 209 -12.19 -33.03 6.82
C GLY A 209 -12.43 -34.54 6.88
N GLN A 210 -11.36 -35.33 6.80
CA GLN A 210 -11.41 -36.80 6.87
C GLN A 210 -11.96 -37.30 8.21
N ARG A 211 -11.60 -36.64 9.33
CA ARG A 211 -12.17 -36.96 10.65
C ARG A 211 -13.67 -36.66 10.71
N ALA A 212 -14.09 -35.50 10.20
CA ALA A 212 -15.51 -35.14 10.15
C ALA A 212 -16.31 -36.10 9.25
N GLU A 213 -15.71 -36.60 8.17
CA GLU A 213 -16.28 -37.63 7.31
C GLU A 213 -16.43 -38.97 8.05
N ALA A 214 -15.39 -39.42 8.77
CA ALA A 214 -15.44 -40.63 9.60
C ALA A 214 -16.49 -40.56 10.72
N GLU A 215 -16.74 -39.36 11.26
CA GLU A 215 -17.79 -39.08 12.24
C GLU A 215 -19.20 -38.98 11.62
N GLY A 216 -19.32 -39.06 10.29
CA GLY A 216 -20.59 -38.94 9.57
C GLY A 216 -21.12 -37.51 9.44
N LYS A 217 -20.32 -36.49 9.79
CA LYS A 217 -20.69 -35.06 9.72
C LYS A 217 -20.36 -34.49 8.34
N THR A 218 -21.09 -34.95 7.33
CA THR A 218 -20.84 -34.63 5.91
C THR A 218 -20.83 -33.12 5.61
N GLY A 219 -21.68 -32.33 6.27
CA GLY A 219 -21.68 -30.87 6.11
C GLY A 219 -20.42 -30.17 6.65
N VAL A 220 -19.89 -30.65 7.77
CA VAL A 220 -18.67 -30.11 8.39
C VAL A 220 -17.44 -30.51 7.57
N ALA A 221 -17.41 -31.75 7.08
CA ALA A 221 -16.35 -32.24 6.20
C ALA A 221 -16.20 -31.37 4.93
N LYS A 222 -17.32 -30.99 4.29
CA LYS A 222 -17.30 -30.07 3.13
C LYS A 222 -16.64 -28.73 3.42
N ILE A 223 -16.91 -28.15 4.59
CA ILE A 223 -16.32 -26.86 4.98
C ILE A 223 -14.80 -27.01 5.12
N TYR A 224 -14.33 -28.09 5.75
CA TYR A 224 -12.90 -28.37 5.90
C TYR A 224 -12.20 -28.60 4.56
N TYR A 225 -12.79 -29.38 3.65
CA TYR A 225 -12.23 -29.57 2.31
C TYR A 225 -12.22 -28.27 1.49
N GLN A 226 -13.25 -27.43 1.59
CA GLN A 226 -13.24 -26.10 0.96
C GLN A 226 -12.18 -25.17 1.55
N MET A 227 -11.96 -25.21 2.87
CA MET A 227 -10.89 -24.45 3.52
C MET A 227 -9.51 -24.95 3.10
N ALA A 228 -9.32 -26.27 2.99
CA ALA A 228 -8.09 -26.86 2.48
C ALA A 228 -7.82 -26.39 1.04
N LEU A 229 -8.80 -26.48 0.14
CA LEU A 229 -8.64 -26.09 -1.26
C LEU A 229 -8.27 -24.60 -1.45
N ARG A 230 -8.71 -23.72 -0.57
CA ARG A 230 -8.32 -22.29 -0.60
C ARG A 230 -6.89 -22.02 -0.15
N ARG A 231 -6.24 -22.98 0.49
CA ARG A 231 -4.86 -22.89 0.98
C ARG A 231 -3.85 -23.57 0.06
N VAL A 232 -4.32 -24.34 -0.93
CA VAL A 232 -3.48 -25.00 -1.93
C VAL A 232 -3.23 -24.04 -3.11
N ASP A 233 -1.99 -23.58 -3.25
CA ASP A 233 -1.59 -22.72 -4.37
C ASP A 233 -0.97 -23.50 -5.55
N LEU A 234 0.05 -24.32 -5.28
CA LEU A 234 0.92 -24.93 -6.32
C LEU A 234 0.99 -26.46 -6.24
N ASP A 235 0.40 -27.06 -5.20
CA ASP A 235 0.42 -28.51 -4.99
C ASP A 235 -0.82 -29.15 -5.66
N LEU A 236 -0.66 -29.49 -6.94
CA LEU A 236 -1.75 -29.99 -7.77
C LEU A 236 -2.23 -31.38 -7.30
N ASP A 237 -1.33 -32.22 -6.80
CA ASP A 237 -1.66 -33.56 -6.33
C ASP A 237 -2.59 -33.50 -5.09
N LEU A 238 -2.28 -32.62 -4.15
CA LEU A 238 -3.09 -32.41 -2.96
C LEU A 238 -4.43 -31.73 -3.30
N ALA A 239 -4.46 -30.83 -4.29
CA ALA A 239 -5.70 -30.23 -4.78
C ALA A 239 -6.65 -31.29 -5.38
N ASP A 240 -6.11 -32.18 -6.22
CA ASP A 240 -6.90 -33.24 -6.87
C ASP A 240 -7.49 -34.22 -5.83
N GLU A 241 -6.74 -34.57 -4.79
CA GLU A 241 -7.23 -35.39 -3.68
C GLU A 241 -8.41 -34.71 -2.94
N ILE A 242 -8.26 -33.42 -2.59
CA ILE A 242 -9.33 -32.65 -1.92
C ILE A 242 -10.59 -32.59 -2.79
N ILE A 243 -10.42 -32.34 -4.09
CA ILE A 243 -11.54 -32.27 -5.04
C ILE A 243 -12.27 -33.61 -5.12
N ALA A 244 -11.54 -34.73 -5.14
CA ALA A 244 -12.14 -36.06 -5.15
C ALA A 244 -12.99 -36.33 -3.89
N HIS A 245 -12.48 -35.97 -2.70
CA HIS A 245 -13.25 -36.07 -1.45
C HIS A 245 -14.50 -35.17 -1.45
N LEU A 246 -14.37 -33.94 -1.94
CA LEU A 246 -15.50 -33.01 -2.04
C LEU A 246 -16.59 -33.56 -2.99
N ALA A 247 -16.19 -34.09 -4.15
CA ALA A 247 -17.09 -34.68 -5.13
C ALA A 247 -17.82 -35.92 -4.57
N ALA A 248 -17.13 -36.77 -3.80
CA ALA A 248 -17.75 -37.91 -3.11
C ALA A 248 -18.86 -37.46 -2.16
N LEU A 249 -18.61 -36.41 -1.35
CA LEU A 249 -19.59 -35.84 -0.42
C LEU A 249 -20.76 -35.10 -1.11
N GLU A 250 -20.56 -34.60 -2.32
CA GLU A 250 -21.63 -34.01 -3.14
C GLU A 250 -22.53 -35.06 -3.78
N SER A 251 -21.94 -36.16 -4.27
CA SER A 251 -22.69 -37.29 -4.84
C SER A 251 -23.54 -38.03 -3.80
N GLY A 252 -23.03 -38.18 -2.57
CA GLY A 252 -23.76 -38.79 -1.44
C GLY A 252 -24.85 -37.91 -0.83
N GLY A 253 -24.84 -36.59 -1.08
CA GLY A 253 -25.81 -35.64 -0.53
C GLY A 253 -27.16 -35.59 -1.24
N LYS A 254 -27.28 -36.17 -2.45
CA LYS A 254 -28.55 -36.19 -3.22
C LYS A 254 -29.60 -37.19 -2.68
N GLY A 255 -29.29 -37.98 -1.65
CA GLY A 255 -30.15 -39.07 -1.17
C GLY A 255 -30.68 -38.98 0.27
N SER A 256 -30.30 -37.98 1.08
CA SER A 256 -30.65 -37.94 2.51
C SER A 256 -31.56 -36.76 2.88
N GLY A 257 -32.65 -36.59 2.12
CA GLY A 257 -33.81 -35.77 2.49
C GLY A 257 -34.99 -36.64 2.88
N VAL A 258 -34.78 -37.67 3.71
CA VAL A 258 -35.88 -38.47 4.28
C VAL A 258 -36.15 -38.00 5.69
N VAL A 259 -37.33 -37.40 5.85
CA VAL A 259 -37.97 -37.02 7.10
C VAL A 259 -38.02 -38.21 8.05
N VAL A 260 -37.20 -38.22 9.10
CA VAL A 260 -37.37 -39.14 10.23
C VAL A 260 -38.22 -38.45 11.28
N GLY A 261 -39.54 -38.56 11.10
CA GLY A 261 -40.47 -38.44 12.22
C GLY A 261 -40.19 -39.59 13.20
N LYS A 262 -39.75 -39.26 14.41
CA LYS A 262 -39.81 -40.19 15.54
C LYS A 262 -40.91 -39.74 16.49
N SER A 263 -42.03 -40.43 16.34
CA SER A 263 -43.07 -40.65 17.34
C SER A 263 -42.46 -41.00 18.70
N VAL A 264 -42.82 -40.26 19.74
CA VAL A 264 -42.70 -40.74 21.13
C VAL A 264 -44.10 -40.94 21.67
N LEU A 265 -44.31 -42.19 22.08
CA LEU A 265 -45.55 -42.80 22.51
C LEU A 265 -46.00 -42.26 23.87
N HIS A 266 -47.32 -42.28 23.99
CA HIS A 266 -48.14 -42.10 25.18
C HIS A 266 -47.71 -43.09 26.29
N GLY A 267 -47.42 -42.57 27.48
CA GLY A 267 -47.07 -43.34 28.67
C GLY A 267 -47.95 -42.94 29.84
N ASP A 268 -48.95 -43.78 30.07
CA ASP A 268 -49.91 -43.83 31.17
C ASP A 268 -49.25 -43.66 32.56
N ARG A 269 -49.85 -42.82 33.42
CA ARG A 269 -49.65 -42.89 34.87
C ARG A 269 -51.00 -42.72 35.56
N ARG A 270 -51.42 -43.79 36.22
CA ARG A 270 -52.26 -43.75 37.41
C ARG A 270 -51.50 -43.09 38.56
#